data_AF-A0A5B9VWA9-F1
#
_entry.id   AF-A0A5B9VWA9-F1
#
_cell.length_a   1.000
_cell.length_b   1.000
_cell.length_c   1.000
_cell.angle_alpha   90.00
_cell.angle_beta   90.00
_cell.angle_gamma   90.00
#
_symmetry.space_group_name_H-M   'P 1'
#
loop_
_entity.id
_entity.type
_entity.pdbx_description
1 polymer ?
#
loop_
_entity_poly.entity_id
_entity_poly.type
_entity_poly.pdbx_seq_one_letter_code
_entity_poly.pdbx_strand_id
1 'polypeptide(L)'
;MDGSPAGKGRGGPGPRLWLMAGLVVGLAGAGVRAQGPTFDVDNPPGIPKGSSMVGSALGSSGTSLFQNTPGSSDIPIGGRAGPSVSRAPVSALMPRTSQPRREGLPEFRVPALPTANIPAYGDLDLPGSEGDLGAGAEVGAAGGLTVGDAIDFLIRENLGLIAMRYEIPMAEADVLTASLRANPVFYADTQLVPYGRYSRANPGGQTQYDVNITHPLDLNRKRQARTVVARAAKQTVEAQFQDAVRQQVDNLYTAYVDVAAAELTRVYSQKQAEGIARLLTLNRELFSKQQIPRDPIDQLTAQLEQAQLQVRESAQAVSRATRTLAQILNVPRAQALSTRIHDRIRDDRPLPQSEEQLIDTAMQSRPDLTAMRMGLHRSQHEVQLAKRERLSDFFLLYQPYTLQDNRPFGLKSPTSWAVGLTAPMPIYNRNQGNIERAKINVTQTQVQLMQLERQVQDEVAEAAREFVLSRDAFLEIEREILPASRRVLDAAWKRYIGGSNTILEFLDARKDYNERVRDYRDALVRHRRAMLDLNTAVGARLLP
;
A
#
# COMPACT_ATOMS: atom_id res chain seq x y z
N MET A 1 70.29 54.00 17.73
CA MET A 1 70.31 52.67 18.36
C MET A 1 68.87 52.38 18.73
N ASP A 2 68.05 52.05 17.72
CA ASP A 2 67.73 50.67 17.28
C ASP A 2 66.67 50.09 18.23
N GLY A 3 65.50 49.60 17.84
CA GLY A 3 64.91 49.28 16.55
C GLY A 3 63.50 48.70 16.81
N SER A 4 62.74 48.57 15.73
CA SER A 4 61.30 48.23 15.64
C SER A 4 60.84 46.85 16.17
N PRO A 5 59.51 46.56 16.21
CA PRO A 5 58.84 45.49 16.95
C PRO A 5 58.49 44.23 16.11
N ALA A 6 58.20 43.08 16.75
CA ALA A 6 57.50 41.91 16.19
C ALA A 6 57.18 40.91 17.33
N GLY A 7 56.14 40.09 17.38
CA GLY A 7 55.04 39.79 16.47
C GLY A 7 54.17 38.71 17.11
N LYS A 8 52.84 38.85 17.03
CA LYS A 8 51.86 37.83 17.44
C LYS A 8 51.87 36.67 16.43
N GLY A 9 52.38 35.50 16.83
CA GLY A 9 52.22 34.26 16.07
C GLY A 9 50.88 33.57 16.37
N ARG A 10 49.84 33.85 15.58
CA ARG A 10 48.68 32.96 15.45
C ARG A 10 49.07 31.79 14.56
N GLY A 11 49.38 30.64 15.15
CA GLY A 11 49.54 29.38 14.42
C GLY A 11 48.19 28.85 13.96
N GLY A 12 47.71 29.31 12.80
CA GLY A 12 46.65 28.61 12.06
C GLY A 12 47.20 27.31 11.45
N PRO A 13 46.40 26.24 11.34
CA PRO A 13 46.85 25.00 10.70
C PRO A 13 47.22 25.28 9.23
N GLY A 14 48.46 24.94 8.86
CA GLY A 14 49.06 25.35 7.59
C GLY A 14 48.42 24.76 6.32
N PRO A 15 48.70 25.36 5.15
CA PRO A 15 48.10 25.04 3.84
C PRO A 15 48.38 23.62 3.30
N ARG A 16 49.20 22.82 3.98
CA ARG A 16 49.58 21.46 3.57
C ARG A 16 48.51 20.39 3.82
N LEU A 17 47.66 20.58 4.82
CA LEU A 17 46.51 19.69 5.09
C LEU A 17 45.46 19.77 3.96
N TRP A 18 45.26 20.96 3.41
CA TRP A 18 44.35 21.18 2.27
C TRP A 18 44.88 20.60 0.96
N LEU A 19 46.20 20.61 0.75
CA LEU A 19 46.84 20.00 -0.42
C LEU A 19 46.68 18.46 -0.45
N MET A 20 46.84 17.79 0.70
CA MET A 20 46.62 16.34 0.79
C MET A 20 45.14 15.97 0.60
N ALA A 21 44.21 16.75 1.16
CA ALA A 21 42.78 16.57 0.90
C ALA A 21 42.43 16.76 -0.59
N GLY A 22 43.04 17.74 -1.27
CA GLY A 22 42.86 17.98 -2.70
C GLY A 22 43.39 16.84 -3.59
N LEU A 23 44.52 16.22 -3.23
CA LEU A 23 45.14 15.14 -3.99
C LEU A 23 44.33 13.83 -3.93
N VAL A 24 43.73 13.54 -2.77
CA VAL A 24 42.80 12.42 -2.56
C VAL A 24 41.51 12.59 -3.39
N VAL A 25 40.99 13.83 -3.47
CA VAL A 25 39.82 14.17 -4.30
C VAL A 25 40.14 14.06 -5.79
N GLY A 26 41.34 14.46 -6.22
CA GLY A 26 41.80 14.38 -7.61
C GLY A 26 41.93 12.94 -8.13
N LEU A 27 42.49 12.03 -7.32
CA LEU A 27 42.61 10.61 -7.68
C LEU A 27 41.26 9.90 -7.81
N ALA A 28 40.23 10.38 -7.11
CA ALA A 28 38.88 9.86 -7.21
C ALA A 28 38.19 10.23 -8.55
N GLY A 29 38.73 11.19 -9.32
CA GLY A 29 38.17 11.62 -10.62
C GLY A 29 38.57 10.76 -11.83
N ALA A 30 39.67 10.02 -11.77
CA ALA A 30 40.15 9.21 -12.89
C ALA A 30 39.30 7.94 -13.11
N GLY A 31 38.98 7.58 -14.35
CA GLY A 31 38.27 6.32 -14.66
C GLY A 31 39.10 5.10 -14.23
N VAL A 32 38.49 4.15 -13.52
CA VAL A 32 39.16 2.91 -13.07
C VAL A 32 38.47 1.71 -13.70
N ARG A 33 39.26 0.82 -14.31
CA ARG A 33 38.79 -0.51 -14.74
C ARG A 33 38.52 -1.35 -13.48
N ALA A 34 37.27 -1.76 -13.28
CA ALA A 34 36.91 -2.63 -12.16
C ALA A 34 37.68 -3.96 -12.25
N GLN A 35 38.13 -4.50 -11.11
CA GLN A 35 38.83 -5.80 -11.03
C GLN A 35 37.88 -7.01 -11.13
N GLY A 36 36.60 -6.79 -11.42
CA GLY A 36 35.57 -7.82 -11.54
C GLY A 36 34.75 -7.63 -12.82
N PRO A 37 33.76 -8.50 -13.09
CA PRO A 37 32.91 -8.39 -14.28
C PRO A 37 32.32 -6.97 -14.36
N THR A 38 32.54 -6.32 -15.50
CA THR A 38 31.96 -5.02 -15.81
C THR A 38 30.59 -5.27 -16.41
N PHE A 39 29.57 -4.67 -15.82
CA PHE A 39 28.20 -4.71 -16.32
C PHE A 39 27.91 -3.37 -16.96
N ASP A 40 28.00 -3.30 -18.29
CA ASP A 40 27.45 -2.17 -19.03
C ASP A 40 25.97 -2.48 -19.27
N VAL A 41 25.09 -1.81 -18.53
CA VAL A 41 23.66 -1.79 -18.86
C VAL A 41 23.43 -0.60 -19.77
N ASP A 42 24.16 -0.56 -20.89
CA ASP A 42 23.84 0.32 -22.00
C ASP A 42 22.59 -0.24 -22.67
N ASN A 43 21.47 0.47 -22.47
CA ASN A 43 20.09 0.14 -22.83
C ASN A 43 19.33 -0.66 -21.76
N PRO A 44 18.49 0.00 -20.93
CA PRO A 44 17.54 -0.70 -20.07
C PRO A 44 16.55 -1.53 -20.93
N PRO A 45 15.99 -2.62 -20.37
CA PRO A 45 15.35 -3.65 -21.17
C PRO A 45 14.11 -3.17 -21.94
N GLY A 46 14.33 -3.00 -23.24
CA GLY A 46 13.47 -3.38 -24.38
C GLY A 46 14.28 -4.03 -25.52
N ILE A 47 15.60 -4.24 -25.32
CA ILE A 47 16.49 -4.92 -26.27
C ILE A 47 17.26 -6.02 -25.49
N PRO A 48 17.25 -7.28 -25.94
CA PRO A 48 17.92 -8.39 -25.29
C PRO A 48 19.43 -8.33 -25.53
N LYS A 49 20.17 -7.62 -24.68
CA LYS A 49 21.63 -7.77 -24.59
C LYS A 49 22.11 -8.26 -23.23
N GLY A 50 21.20 -8.67 -22.35
CA GLY A 50 21.54 -9.37 -21.11
C GLY A 50 21.84 -10.84 -21.38
N SER A 51 23.11 -11.24 -21.34
CA SER A 51 23.54 -12.64 -21.46
C SER A 51 23.10 -13.44 -20.22
N SER A 52 21.90 -14.04 -20.26
CA SER A 52 21.48 -15.05 -19.29
C SER A 52 22.07 -16.40 -19.66
N MET A 53 22.67 -17.11 -18.69
CA MET A 53 23.16 -18.50 -18.87
C MET A 53 22.03 -19.52 -19.01
N VAL A 54 20.81 -19.16 -18.60
CA VAL A 54 19.60 -19.94 -18.86
C VAL A 54 19.06 -19.46 -20.20
N GLY A 55 18.88 -20.38 -21.14
CA GLY A 55 18.42 -20.11 -22.51
C GLY A 55 17.12 -19.32 -22.60
N SER A 56 16.78 -18.91 -23.81
CA SER A 56 15.60 -18.12 -24.15
C SER A 56 14.31 -18.78 -23.67
N ALA A 57 13.42 -17.98 -23.06
CA ALA A 57 12.10 -18.41 -22.63
C ALA A 57 11.18 -18.82 -23.77
N LEU A 58 10.18 -19.65 -23.50
CA LEU A 58 9.00 -19.81 -24.36
C LEU A 58 8.30 -18.44 -24.52
N GLY A 59 8.08 -18.02 -25.77
CA GLY A 59 7.52 -16.70 -26.11
C GLY A 59 8.54 -15.56 -26.25
N SER A 60 9.83 -15.85 -26.07
CA SER A 60 10.88 -14.86 -26.27
C SER A 60 11.39 -14.88 -27.71
N SER A 61 11.37 -13.72 -28.36
CA SER A 61 12.22 -13.43 -29.52
C SER A 61 13.70 -13.24 -29.10
N GLY A 62 14.15 -13.92 -28.02
CA GLY A 62 15.50 -13.78 -27.45
C GLY A 62 15.59 -13.01 -26.12
N THR A 63 14.49 -12.74 -25.43
CA THR A 63 14.43 -12.04 -24.12
C THR A 63 14.22 -12.98 -22.91
N SER A 64 15.14 -12.92 -21.94
CA SER A 64 15.24 -13.81 -20.77
C SER A 64 14.16 -13.60 -19.68
N LEU A 65 13.89 -14.71 -18.98
CA LEU A 65 12.84 -15.08 -18.01
C LEU A 65 12.92 -14.48 -16.59
N PHE A 66 13.55 -13.33 -16.35
CA PHE A 66 13.54 -12.73 -15.00
C PHE A 66 12.28 -11.92 -14.69
N GLN A 67 11.13 -12.45 -15.13
CA GLN A 67 9.83 -12.14 -14.56
C GLN A 67 9.78 -12.75 -13.14
N ASN A 68 10.07 -11.93 -12.14
CA ASN A 68 9.39 -12.09 -10.86
C ASN A 68 8.51 -10.88 -10.64
N THR A 69 7.23 -11.07 -10.96
CA THR A 69 6.10 -10.30 -10.45
C THR A 69 6.09 -10.43 -8.92
N PRO A 70 5.96 -9.34 -8.14
CA PRO A 70 5.84 -9.46 -6.68
C PRO A 70 4.43 -9.94 -6.32
N GLY A 71 4.31 -11.18 -5.85
CA GLY A 71 3.03 -11.73 -5.40
C GLY A 71 2.97 -13.20 -4.99
N SER A 72 3.98 -14.03 -5.31
CA SER A 72 4.01 -15.43 -4.84
C SER A 72 5.04 -15.62 -3.74
N SER A 73 4.54 -15.93 -2.55
CA SER A 73 5.29 -16.58 -1.47
C SER A 73 5.94 -17.85 -1.98
N ASP A 74 7.27 -17.87 -2.08
CA ASP A 74 8.11 -18.96 -1.58
C ASP A 74 9.60 -18.65 -1.78
N ILE A 75 10.36 -18.86 -0.70
CA ILE A 75 11.82 -18.88 -0.70
C ILE A 75 12.28 -20.21 -1.33
N PRO A 76 13.39 -20.23 -2.08
CA PRO A 76 14.45 -21.14 -1.64
C PRO A 76 15.86 -20.51 -1.67
N ILE A 77 16.48 -20.52 -0.49
CA ILE A 77 17.78 -21.12 -0.14
C ILE A 77 18.95 -20.95 -1.13
N GLY A 78 20.04 -20.36 -0.61
CA GLY A 78 21.38 -20.91 -0.84
C GLY A 78 22.30 -20.10 -1.74
N GLY A 79 22.90 -19.04 -1.22
CA GLY A 79 24.09 -18.41 -1.80
C GLY A 79 25.08 -18.08 -0.70
N ARG A 80 26.02 -19.00 -0.42
CA ARG A 80 27.15 -18.79 0.49
C ARG A 80 27.77 -17.41 0.24
N ALA A 81 27.91 -16.60 1.28
CA ALA A 81 28.80 -15.44 1.26
C ALA A 81 30.22 -15.93 0.98
N GLY A 82 30.72 -15.69 -0.24
CA GLY A 82 32.10 -15.95 -0.60
C GLY A 82 33.06 -15.09 0.23
N PRO A 83 34.28 -15.56 0.52
CA PRO A 83 35.23 -14.89 1.38
C PRO A 83 35.85 -13.71 0.64
N SER A 84 35.27 -12.53 0.78
CA SER A 84 35.98 -11.27 0.48
C SER A 84 35.56 -10.15 1.43
N VAL A 85 35.40 -10.49 2.71
CA VAL A 85 35.63 -9.50 3.76
C VAL A 85 37.14 -9.30 3.87
N SER A 86 37.59 -8.08 3.60
CA SER A 86 38.91 -7.64 4.04
C SER A 86 38.99 -7.88 5.55
N ARG A 87 39.86 -8.80 5.98
CA ARG A 87 40.16 -9.08 7.40
C ARG A 87 41.02 -7.97 8.01
N ALA A 88 40.60 -6.71 7.85
CA ALA A 88 41.13 -5.60 8.62
C ALA A 88 40.10 -5.25 9.70
N PRO A 89 40.48 -5.17 10.98
CA PRO A 89 39.56 -4.82 12.07
C PRO A 89 39.30 -3.31 12.02
N VAL A 90 38.52 -2.86 11.04
CA VAL A 90 38.04 -1.45 10.97
C VAL A 90 36.51 -1.40 11.04
N SER A 91 35.85 -2.56 10.89
CA SER A 91 34.39 -2.71 10.92
C SER A 91 33.76 -2.62 12.31
N ALA A 92 34.56 -2.56 13.39
CA ALA A 92 34.07 -2.28 14.75
C ALA A 92 33.93 -0.77 15.05
N LEU A 93 34.55 0.09 14.23
CA LEU A 93 34.57 1.56 14.40
C LEU A 93 33.49 2.28 13.60
N MET A 94 32.87 1.58 12.65
CA MET A 94 31.70 2.10 11.96
C MET A 94 30.48 1.64 12.75
N PRO A 95 29.47 2.52 12.99
CA PRO A 95 28.15 1.98 13.28
C PRO A 95 27.89 0.96 12.19
N ARG A 96 27.55 -0.29 12.57
CA ARG A 96 27.13 -1.28 11.59
C ARG A 96 26.17 -0.51 10.69
N THR A 97 26.52 -0.36 9.43
CA THR A 97 25.49 -0.46 8.42
C THR A 97 24.98 -1.88 8.63
N SER A 98 24.06 -2.05 9.58
CA SER A 98 22.83 -2.65 9.17
C SER A 98 22.50 -1.85 7.91
N GLN A 99 22.87 -2.40 6.75
CA GLN A 99 21.87 -2.46 5.71
C GLN A 99 20.62 -2.76 6.52
N PRO A 100 19.67 -1.81 6.65
CA PRO A 100 18.40 -2.18 7.23
C PRO A 100 18.12 -3.51 6.57
N ARG A 101 17.92 -4.55 7.40
CA ARG A 101 17.41 -5.80 6.88
C ARG A 101 16.38 -5.32 5.87
N ARG A 102 16.49 -5.72 4.61
CA ARG A 102 15.40 -5.47 3.67
C ARG A 102 14.22 -6.27 4.23
N GLU A 103 13.67 -5.89 5.38
CA GLU A 103 12.25 -5.70 5.54
C GLU A 103 11.88 -5.10 4.21
N GLY A 104 11.14 -5.90 3.44
CA GLY A 104 10.58 -5.42 2.20
C GLY A 104 9.93 -4.07 2.47
N LEU A 105 9.60 -3.35 1.41
CA LEU A 105 8.64 -2.26 1.55
C LEU A 105 7.53 -2.76 2.49
N PRO A 106 7.17 -2.01 3.56
CA PRO A 106 6.05 -2.39 4.39
C PRO A 106 4.92 -2.78 3.46
N GLU A 107 4.50 -4.03 3.53
CA GLU A 107 3.51 -4.55 2.60
C GLU A 107 2.17 -3.95 3.03
N PHE A 108 1.88 -2.76 2.51
CA PHE A 108 0.60 -2.08 2.66
C PHE A 108 -0.46 -2.80 1.84
N ARG A 109 -0.74 -4.05 2.20
CA ARG A 109 -1.87 -4.82 1.70
C ARG A 109 -2.75 -5.09 2.90
N VAL A 110 -3.80 -4.29 3.03
CA VAL A 110 -4.83 -4.67 4.00
C VAL A 110 -5.56 -5.86 3.38
N PRO A 111 -5.64 -7.01 4.06
CA PRO A 111 -6.35 -8.16 3.52
C PRO A 111 -7.79 -7.74 3.23
N ALA A 112 -8.21 -7.93 1.97
CA ALA A 112 -9.60 -7.77 1.60
C ALA A 112 -10.42 -8.77 2.42
N LEU A 113 -11.43 -8.27 3.13
CA LEU A 113 -12.39 -9.16 3.77
C LEU A 113 -13.22 -9.82 2.67
N PRO A 114 -13.61 -11.09 2.84
CA PRO A 114 -14.47 -11.75 1.87
C PRO A 114 -15.77 -10.95 1.74
N THR A 115 -16.12 -10.62 0.50
CA THR A 115 -17.40 -9.98 0.19
C THR A 115 -18.53 -10.86 0.70
N ALA A 116 -19.58 -10.25 1.23
CA ALA A 116 -20.75 -11.02 1.60
C ALA A 116 -21.37 -11.54 0.30
N ASN A 117 -21.29 -12.85 0.04
CA ASN A 117 -22.05 -13.45 -1.06
C ASN A 117 -23.54 -13.33 -0.72
N ILE A 118 -24.17 -12.28 -1.26
CA ILE A 118 -25.61 -12.08 -1.18
C ILE A 118 -26.21 -13.08 -2.17
N PRO A 119 -26.98 -14.08 -1.69
CA PRO A 119 -27.60 -15.05 -2.58
C PRO A 119 -28.54 -14.33 -3.56
N ALA A 120 -28.40 -14.68 -4.84
CA ALA A 120 -29.18 -14.15 -5.92
C ALA A 120 -30.55 -14.84 -5.96
N TYR A 121 -31.41 -14.67 -4.96
CA TYR A 121 -32.76 -15.26 -4.92
C TYR A 121 -33.78 -14.37 -4.18
N GLY A 122 -35.03 -14.32 -4.66
CA GLY A 122 -36.22 -13.87 -3.91
C GLY A 122 -36.91 -12.57 -4.38
N ASP A 123 -38.23 -12.63 -4.54
CA ASP A 123 -39.11 -11.80 -5.38
C ASP A 123 -39.66 -10.52 -4.73
N LEU A 124 -40.18 -9.65 -5.59
CA LEU A 124 -40.40 -8.24 -5.36
C LEU A 124 -41.83 -7.81 -5.69
N ASP A 125 -42.44 -7.03 -4.79
CA ASP A 125 -43.28 -5.89 -5.17
C ASP A 125 -43.20 -4.81 -4.10
N LEU A 126 -43.29 -3.54 -4.51
CA LEU A 126 -43.44 -2.35 -3.66
C LEU A 126 -44.91 -2.22 -3.20
N PRO A 127 -45.19 -1.60 -2.04
CA PRO A 127 -46.54 -1.15 -1.73
C PRO A 127 -46.88 0.12 -2.52
N GLY A 128 -48.03 0.10 -3.21
CA GLY A 128 -49.04 1.16 -3.14
C GLY A 128 -48.73 2.54 -3.76
N SER A 129 -49.56 2.88 -4.75
CA SER A 129 -49.84 4.23 -5.29
C SER A 129 -48.80 4.83 -6.25
N GLU A 130 -49.33 5.53 -7.25
CA GLU A 130 -48.68 6.26 -8.34
C GLU A 130 -47.78 7.44 -7.85
N GLY A 131 -47.08 7.29 -6.73
CA GLY A 131 -46.22 8.32 -6.13
C GLY A 131 -44.87 7.86 -5.58
N ASP A 132 -44.70 6.57 -5.25
CA ASP A 132 -43.51 6.07 -4.54
C ASP A 132 -42.43 5.42 -5.44
N LEU A 133 -42.73 5.23 -6.73
CA LEU A 133 -41.70 4.86 -7.73
C LEU A 133 -40.72 6.01 -8.02
N GLY A 134 -41.02 7.23 -7.55
CA GLY A 134 -40.21 8.44 -7.76
C GLY A 134 -39.55 9.02 -6.51
N ALA A 135 -39.90 8.55 -5.30
CA ALA A 135 -39.23 8.94 -4.07
C ALA A 135 -38.08 7.95 -3.82
N GLY A 136 -36.84 8.40 -4.05
CA GLY A 136 -35.63 7.56 -4.08
C GLY A 136 -35.62 6.49 -2.99
N ALA A 137 -35.31 5.25 -3.36
CA ALA A 137 -35.27 4.10 -2.46
C ALA A 137 -34.22 4.34 -1.36
N GLU A 138 -34.63 5.04 -0.30
CA GLU A 138 -33.89 5.21 0.93
C GLU A 138 -33.84 3.85 1.61
N VAL A 139 -32.62 3.39 1.89
CA VAL A 139 -32.37 2.12 2.53
C VAL A 139 -31.75 2.36 3.89
N GLY A 140 -32.32 1.70 4.89
CA GLY A 140 -31.85 1.75 6.26
C GLY A 140 -32.62 2.75 7.13
N ALA A 141 -32.05 3.09 8.29
CA ALA A 141 -32.72 3.93 9.29
C ALA A 141 -32.34 5.40 9.12
N ALA A 142 -33.26 6.35 9.31
CA ALA A 142 -32.99 7.79 9.16
C ALA A 142 -31.87 8.36 10.08
N GLY A 143 -31.47 7.62 11.12
CA GLY A 143 -30.30 7.93 11.97
C GLY A 143 -29.14 6.95 11.79
N GLY A 144 -29.10 6.21 10.69
CA GLY A 144 -28.02 5.29 10.34
C GLY A 144 -26.81 6.00 9.76
N LEU A 145 -25.68 5.30 9.73
CA LEU A 145 -24.41 5.80 9.18
C LEU A 145 -24.55 6.04 7.67
N THR A 146 -24.24 7.26 7.23
CA THR A 146 -24.05 7.55 5.81
C THR A 146 -22.70 7.01 5.34
N VAL A 147 -22.49 6.92 4.02
CA VAL A 147 -21.17 6.56 3.45
C VAL A 147 -20.07 7.49 3.98
N GLY A 148 -20.36 8.79 4.09
CA GLY A 148 -19.42 9.78 4.62
C GLY A 148 -19.04 9.51 6.08
N ASP A 149 -20.03 9.30 6.94
CA ASP A 149 -19.78 9.00 8.36
C ASP A 149 -18.99 7.69 8.52
N ALA A 150 -19.29 6.70 7.69
CA ALA A 150 -18.59 5.42 7.69
C ALA A 150 -17.12 5.56 7.27
N ILE A 151 -16.79 6.43 6.30
CA ILE A 151 -15.40 6.74 5.91
C ILE A 151 -14.67 7.42 7.09
N ASP A 152 -15.29 8.41 7.72
CA ASP A 152 -14.68 9.13 8.85
C ASP A 152 -14.41 8.19 10.03
N PHE A 153 -15.34 7.27 10.29
CA PHE A 153 -15.17 6.25 11.33
C PHE A 153 -14.08 5.25 10.95
N LEU A 154 -14.05 4.77 9.70
CA LEU A 154 -13.00 3.90 9.17
C LEU A 154 -11.61 4.50 9.38
N ILE A 155 -11.39 5.75 8.96
CA ILE A 155 -10.07 6.40 9.04
C ILE A 155 -9.60 6.55 10.49
N ARG A 156 -10.53 6.72 11.44
CA ARG A 156 -10.22 6.92 12.86
C ARG A 156 -10.00 5.62 13.62
N GLU A 157 -10.86 4.63 13.40
CA GLU A 157 -11.01 3.46 14.28
C GLU A 157 -10.52 2.15 13.66
N ASN A 158 -10.32 2.07 12.33
CA ASN A 158 -9.88 0.84 11.69
C ASN A 158 -8.48 0.41 12.18
N LEU A 159 -8.39 -0.76 12.81
CA LEU A 159 -7.15 -1.25 13.41
C LEU A 159 -6.03 -1.47 12.39
N GLY A 160 -6.36 -1.86 11.15
CA GLY A 160 -5.39 -2.03 10.06
C GLY A 160 -4.74 -0.70 9.69
N LEU A 161 -5.55 0.35 9.49
CA LEU A 161 -5.06 1.70 9.22
C LEU A 161 -4.30 2.29 10.41
N ILE A 162 -4.75 2.06 11.65
CA ILE A 162 -4.03 2.51 12.84
C ILE A 162 -2.64 1.86 12.93
N ALA A 163 -2.55 0.54 12.72
CA ALA A 163 -1.27 -0.17 12.72
C ALA A 163 -0.34 0.39 11.62
N MET A 164 -0.86 0.55 10.41
CA MET A 164 -0.14 1.13 9.27
C MET A 164 0.31 2.57 9.50
N ARG A 165 -0.46 3.37 10.24
CA ARG A 165 -0.09 4.75 10.59
C ARG A 165 1.18 4.83 11.43
N TYR A 166 1.51 3.78 12.21
CA TYR A 166 2.76 3.74 12.98
C TYR A 166 4.02 3.58 12.12
N GLU A 167 3.90 3.20 10.85
CA GLU A 167 5.04 3.19 9.91
C GLU A 167 5.60 4.61 9.68
N ILE A 168 4.77 5.66 9.80
CA ILE A 168 5.19 7.06 9.65
C ILE A 168 6.17 7.48 10.77
N PRO A 169 5.84 7.37 12.07
CA PRO A 169 6.79 7.68 13.14
C PRO A 169 7.99 6.72 13.17
N MET A 170 7.86 5.48 12.70
CA MET A 170 9.03 4.60 12.47
C MET A 170 9.96 5.18 11.40
N ALA A 171 9.43 5.63 10.27
CA ALA A 171 10.20 6.31 9.24
C ALA A 171 10.80 7.65 9.72
N GLU A 172 10.14 8.37 10.64
CA GLU A 172 10.72 9.54 11.31
C GLU A 172 11.92 9.16 12.20
N ALA A 173 11.83 8.05 12.92
CA ALA A 173 12.95 7.51 13.70
C ALA A 173 14.11 7.08 12.80
N ASP A 174 13.84 6.59 11.58
CA ASP A 174 14.87 6.32 10.57
C ASP A 174 15.53 7.60 10.05
N VAL A 175 14.75 8.66 9.82
CA VAL A 175 15.29 10.00 9.49
C VAL A 175 16.20 10.51 10.61
N LEU A 176 15.77 10.37 11.87
CA LEU A 176 16.58 10.72 13.03
C LEU A 176 17.88 9.93 13.01
N THR A 177 17.81 8.60 12.91
CA THR A 177 18.97 7.71 12.87
C THR A 177 19.94 8.07 11.73
N ALA A 178 19.43 8.33 10.53
CA ALA A 178 20.22 8.75 9.37
C ALA A 178 20.86 10.13 9.52
N SER A 179 20.34 10.97 10.43
CA SER A 179 20.87 12.31 10.73
C SER A 179 21.94 12.33 11.82
N LEU A 180 22.12 11.24 12.56
CA LEU A 180 23.09 11.16 13.64
C LEU A 180 24.53 11.13 13.12
N ARG A 181 25.45 11.67 13.92
CA ARG A 181 26.89 11.54 13.71
C ARG A 181 27.37 10.21 14.27
N ALA A 182 28.42 9.65 13.67
CA ALA A 182 29.08 8.49 14.24
C ALA A 182 29.76 8.88 15.56
N ASN A 183 29.66 8.00 16.56
CA ASN A 183 30.29 8.21 17.86
C ASN A 183 31.81 8.05 17.74
N PRO A 184 32.60 8.78 18.55
CA PRO A 184 34.01 8.47 18.71
C PRO A 184 34.19 7.10 19.32
N VAL A 185 35.32 6.47 19.01
CA VAL A 185 35.72 5.22 19.65
C VAL A 185 36.89 5.47 20.56
N PHE A 186 36.71 5.09 21.81
CA PHE A 186 37.76 5.01 22.80
C PHE A 186 38.32 3.59 22.81
N TYR A 187 39.64 3.47 22.77
CA TYR A 187 40.31 2.23 23.12
C TYR A 187 41.61 2.55 23.85
N ALA A 188 42.01 1.62 24.72
CA ALA A 188 43.31 1.66 25.37
C ALA A 188 44.02 0.36 25.01
N ASP A 189 45.30 0.47 24.69
CA ASP A 189 46.12 -0.68 24.35
C ASP A 189 47.46 -0.63 25.06
N THR A 190 48.11 -1.79 25.10
CA THR A 190 49.47 -1.90 25.57
C THR A 190 50.31 -2.60 24.50
N GLN A 191 51.44 -1.99 24.17
CA GLN A 191 52.34 -2.46 23.14
C GLN A 191 53.70 -2.80 23.77
N LEU A 192 54.48 -3.62 23.07
CA LEU A 192 55.82 -4.03 23.53
C LEU A 192 55.80 -4.72 24.91
N VAL A 193 54.72 -5.48 25.21
CA VAL A 193 54.61 -6.28 26.42
C VAL A 193 55.67 -7.40 26.39
N PRO A 194 56.53 -7.51 27.43
CA PRO A 194 57.68 -8.40 27.37
C PRO A 194 57.31 -9.88 27.35
N TYR A 195 57.81 -10.59 26.33
CA TYR A 195 57.86 -12.06 26.29
C TYR A 195 59.29 -12.52 26.62
N GLY A 196 59.58 -12.70 27.91
CA GLY A 196 60.91 -13.05 28.43
C GLY A 196 61.58 -11.89 29.17
N ARG A 197 62.91 -11.96 29.35
CA ARG A 197 63.69 -10.92 30.06
C ARG A 197 64.34 -9.96 29.07
N TYR A 198 63.89 -8.71 29.07
CA TYR A 198 64.56 -7.63 28.35
C TYR A 198 65.69 -7.04 29.19
N SER A 199 66.77 -6.63 28.52
CA SER A 199 67.92 -5.98 29.14
C SER A 199 68.49 -4.94 28.18
N ARG A 200 69.48 -4.16 28.63
CA ARG A 200 70.22 -3.26 27.72
C ARG A 200 70.92 -4.02 26.58
N ALA A 201 71.28 -5.29 26.79
CA ALA A 201 71.92 -6.12 25.78
C ALA A 201 70.90 -6.79 24.83
N ASN A 202 69.62 -6.86 25.21
CA ASN A 202 68.53 -7.36 24.36
C ASN A 202 67.27 -6.49 24.57
N PRO A 203 67.26 -5.25 24.02
CA PRO A 203 66.14 -4.34 24.22
C PRO A 203 64.97 -4.72 23.31
N GLY A 204 63.86 -5.16 23.90
CA GLY A 204 62.60 -5.41 23.20
C GLY A 204 61.73 -4.16 22.98
N GLY A 205 62.28 -2.97 23.26
CA GLY A 205 61.52 -1.72 23.34
C GLY A 205 60.93 -1.46 24.73
N GLN A 206 60.39 -0.25 24.90
CA GLN A 206 59.77 0.20 26.15
C GLN A 206 58.30 -0.18 26.11
N THR A 207 57.78 -0.89 27.12
CA THR A 207 56.35 -1.22 27.19
C THR A 207 55.53 0.07 27.12
N GLN A 208 54.57 0.16 26.20
CA GLN A 208 53.76 1.35 26.00
C GLN A 208 52.35 1.10 26.52
N TYR A 209 51.78 2.12 27.16
CA TYR A 209 50.38 2.17 27.55
C TYR A 209 49.76 3.39 26.90
N ASP A 210 48.79 3.15 26.02
CA ASP A 210 48.22 4.16 25.16
C ASP A 210 46.73 4.34 25.43
N VAL A 211 46.30 5.60 25.47
CA VAL A 211 44.89 5.98 25.48
C VAL A 211 44.56 6.62 24.15
N ASN A 212 43.67 6.00 23.39
CA ASN A 212 43.35 6.39 22.02
C ASN A 212 41.87 6.78 21.88
N ILE A 213 41.63 7.90 21.21
CA ILE A 213 40.30 8.36 20.82
C ILE A 213 40.28 8.54 19.31
N THR A 214 39.46 7.77 18.62
CA THR A 214 39.28 7.86 17.17
C THR A 214 37.96 8.53 16.85
N HIS A 215 38.01 9.72 16.25
CA HIS A 215 36.85 10.49 15.82
C HIS A 215 36.60 10.32 14.30
N PRO A 216 35.46 9.76 13.89
CA PRO A 216 35.07 9.73 12.49
C PRO A 216 34.67 11.13 11.99
N LEU A 217 35.22 11.54 10.85
CA LEU A 217 34.97 12.83 10.21
C LEU A 217 34.10 12.63 8.96
N ASP A 218 32.93 13.27 8.91
CA ASP A 218 32.04 13.25 7.74
C ASP A 218 32.40 14.33 6.73
N LEU A 219 33.58 14.20 6.09
CA LEU A 219 34.04 15.14 5.05
C LEU A 219 33.30 14.97 3.72
N ASN A 220 32.79 13.76 3.46
CA ASN A 220 32.16 13.39 2.18
C ASN A 220 30.66 13.71 2.12
N ARG A 221 30.11 14.33 3.17
CA ARG A 221 28.67 14.65 3.33
C ARG A 221 27.78 13.41 3.23
N LYS A 222 28.27 12.24 3.68
CA LYS A 222 27.50 10.99 3.64
C LYS A 222 26.30 11.05 4.57
N ARG A 223 26.43 11.70 5.73
CA ARG A 223 25.30 11.90 6.65
C ARG A 223 24.18 12.67 5.96
N GLN A 224 24.51 13.79 5.31
CA GLN A 224 23.52 14.59 4.59
C GLN A 224 22.81 13.77 3.50
N ALA A 225 23.55 13.00 2.70
CA ALA A 225 22.96 12.14 1.68
C ALA A 225 22.05 11.05 2.27
N ARG A 226 22.48 10.38 3.36
CA ARG A 226 21.65 9.41 4.09
C ARG A 226 20.38 10.04 4.65
N THR A 227 20.48 11.23 5.23
CA THR A 227 19.30 11.97 5.73
C THR A 227 18.33 12.32 4.61
N VAL A 228 18.82 12.71 3.43
CA VAL A 228 17.96 13.01 2.27
C VAL A 228 17.23 11.76 1.78
N VAL A 229 17.93 10.62 1.66
CA VAL A 229 17.30 9.33 1.30
C VAL A 229 16.23 8.94 2.33
N ALA A 230 16.53 9.03 3.63
CA ALA A 230 15.58 8.70 4.69
C ALA A 230 14.34 9.62 4.65
N ARG A 231 14.49 10.91 4.37
CA ARG A 231 13.35 11.83 4.22
C ARG A 231 12.48 11.49 3.01
N ALA A 232 13.10 11.15 1.88
CA ALA A 232 12.37 10.70 0.69
C ALA A 232 11.67 9.34 0.92
N ALA A 233 12.27 8.46 1.74
CA ALA A 233 11.64 7.22 2.18
C ALA A 233 10.42 7.49 3.05
N LYS A 234 10.52 8.41 4.03
CA LYS A 234 9.38 8.85 4.84
C LYS A 234 8.23 9.37 3.97
N GLN A 235 8.51 10.24 3.00
CA GLN A 235 7.48 10.75 2.08
C GLN A 235 6.81 9.63 1.30
N THR A 236 7.59 8.66 0.81
CA THR A 236 7.04 7.45 0.17
C THR A 236 6.08 6.71 1.10
N VAL A 237 6.43 6.52 2.38
CA VAL A 237 5.59 5.86 3.39
C VAL A 237 4.30 6.65 3.65
N GLU A 238 4.37 7.98 3.73
CA GLU A 238 3.18 8.84 3.88
C GLU A 238 2.22 8.68 2.69
N ALA A 239 2.73 8.63 1.46
CA ALA A 239 1.91 8.41 0.28
C ALA A 239 1.36 6.98 0.18
N GLN A 240 2.13 5.96 0.57
CA GLN A 240 1.66 4.58 0.67
C GLN A 240 0.52 4.44 1.69
N PHE A 241 0.60 5.17 2.82
CA PHE A 241 -0.49 5.22 3.79
C PHE A 241 -1.78 5.81 3.17
N GLN A 242 -1.68 6.87 2.34
CA GLN A 242 -2.84 7.40 1.63
C GLN A 242 -3.44 6.38 0.65
N ASP A 243 -2.62 5.56 -0.01
CA ASP A 243 -3.15 4.48 -0.87
C ASP A 243 -3.81 3.37 -0.06
N ALA A 244 -3.23 3.00 1.10
CA ALA A 244 -3.87 2.05 2.01
C ALA A 244 -5.23 2.55 2.51
N VAL A 245 -5.37 3.87 2.76
CA VAL A 245 -6.66 4.49 3.07
C VAL A 245 -7.62 4.35 1.89
N ARG A 246 -7.19 4.65 0.66
CA ARG A 246 -8.03 4.50 -0.55
C ARG A 246 -8.51 3.06 -0.74
N GLN A 247 -7.62 2.07 -0.61
CA GLN A 247 -7.98 0.65 -0.71
C GLN A 247 -8.96 0.23 0.41
N GLN A 248 -8.84 0.78 1.62
CA GLN A 248 -9.82 0.49 2.68
C GLN A 248 -11.15 1.20 2.50
N VAL A 249 -11.15 2.39 1.89
CA VAL A 249 -12.40 3.05 1.47
C VAL A 249 -13.11 2.22 0.39
N ASP A 250 -12.38 1.59 -0.52
CA ASP A 250 -12.94 0.67 -1.53
C ASP A 250 -13.58 -0.58 -0.91
N ASN A 251 -12.89 -1.23 0.03
CA ASN A 251 -13.45 -2.33 0.82
C ASN A 251 -14.69 -1.89 1.61
N LEU A 252 -14.67 -0.68 2.18
CA LEU A 252 -15.80 -0.09 2.89
C LEU A 252 -16.98 0.14 1.93
N TYR A 253 -16.75 0.68 0.74
CA TYR A 253 -17.79 0.88 -0.28
C TYR A 253 -18.48 -0.43 -0.63
N THR A 254 -17.70 -1.48 -0.87
CA THR A 254 -18.25 -2.82 -1.14
C THR A 254 -19.10 -3.32 0.03
N ALA A 255 -18.57 -3.30 1.26
CA ALA A 255 -19.29 -3.78 2.44
C ALA A 255 -20.53 -2.93 2.78
N TYR A 256 -20.47 -1.62 2.54
CA TYR A 256 -21.58 -0.69 2.78
C TYR A 256 -22.73 -0.95 1.79
N VAL A 257 -22.42 -1.05 0.50
CA VAL A 257 -23.42 -1.37 -0.53
C VAL A 257 -23.96 -2.79 -0.35
N ASP A 258 -23.16 -3.75 0.14
CA ASP A 258 -23.63 -5.09 0.48
C ASP A 258 -24.71 -5.06 1.59
N VAL A 259 -24.52 -4.23 2.62
CA VAL A 259 -25.55 -4.04 3.66
C VAL A 259 -26.81 -3.41 3.06
N ALA A 260 -26.66 -2.38 2.21
CA ALA A 260 -27.77 -1.70 1.56
C ALA A 260 -28.56 -2.67 0.65
N ALA A 261 -27.87 -3.44 -0.18
CA ALA A 261 -28.46 -4.47 -1.04
C ALA A 261 -29.17 -5.57 -0.24
N ALA A 262 -28.59 -6.01 0.89
CA ALA A 262 -29.19 -7.01 1.75
C ALA A 262 -30.46 -6.48 2.45
N GLU A 263 -30.45 -5.24 2.97
CA GLU A 263 -31.63 -4.62 3.58
C GLU A 263 -32.74 -4.42 2.55
N LEU A 264 -32.39 -3.97 1.34
CA LEU A 264 -33.33 -3.84 0.23
C LEU A 264 -33.99 -5.19 -0.08
N THR A 265 -33.19 -6.25 -0.23
CA THR A 265 -33.67 -7.62 -0.47
C THR A 265 -34.59 -8.11 0.65
N ARG A 266 -34.28 -7.79 1.92
CA ARG A 266 -35.11 -8.14 3.08
C ARG A 266 -36.47 -7.45 3.04
N VAL A 267 -36.50 -6.15 2.75
CA VAL A 267 -37.75 -5.37 2.64
C VAL A 267 -38.64 -5.94 1.54
N TYR A 268 -38.09 -6.21 0.36
CA TYR A 268 -38.83 -6.82 -0.75
C TYR A 268 -39.36 -8.21 -0.41
N SER A 269 -38.53 -9.07 0.20
CA SER A 269 -38.94 -10.43 0.61
C SER A 269 -40.11 -10.38 1.61
N GLN A 270 -40.11 -9.42 2.54
CA GLN A 270 -41.20 -9.22 3.50
C GLN A 270 -42.49 -8.80 2.81
N LYS A 271 -42.42 -7.84 1.89
CA LYS A 271 -43.58 -7.37 1.12
C LYS A 271 -44.15 -8.47 0.22
N GLN A 272 -43.32 -9.34 -0.33
CA GLN A 272 -43.76 -10.51 -1.08
C GLN A 272 -44.58 -11.46 -0.21
N ALA A 273 -44.05 -11.83 0.96
CA ALA A 273 -44.75 -12.72 1.90
C ALA A 273 -46.10 -12.13 2.35
N GLU A 274 -46.16 -10.82 2.64
CA GLU A 274 -47.42 -10.10 2.92
C GLU A 274 -48.40 -10.17 1.74
N GLY A 275 -47.90 -10.00 0.51
CA GLY A 275 -48.71 -10.07 -0.70
C GLY A 275 -49.33 -11.44 -0.94
N ILE A 276 -48.54 -12.51 -0.80
CA ILE A 276 -49.02 -13.90 -0.94
C ILE A 276 -50.00 -14.24 0.19
N ALA A 277 -49.73 -13.82 1.42
CA ALA A 277 -50.64 -14.02 2.56
C ALA A 277 -52.01 -13.38 2.30
N ARG A 278 -52.07 -12.17 1.74
CA ARG A 278 -53.34 -11.52 1.36
C ARG A 278 -54.10 -12.31 0.29
N LEU A 279 -53.40 -12.80 -0.74
CA LEU A 279 -54.02 -13.63 -1.79
C LEU A 279 -54.55 -14.96 -1.24
N LEU A 280 -53.82 -15.58 -0.33
CA LEU A 280 -54.22 -16.82 0.34
C LEU A 280 -55.49 -16.61 1.18
N THR A 281 -55.59 -15.51 1.92
CA THR A 281 -56.81 -15.16 2.68
C THR A 281 -58.02 -15.00 1.75
N LEU A 282 -57.87 -14.24 0.66
CA LEU A 282 -58.94 -14.06 -0.32
C LEU A 282 -59.41 -15.39 -0.94
N ASN A 283 -58.48 -16.26 -1.33
CA ASN A 283 -58.82 -17.55 -1.93
C ASN A 283 -59.45 -18.51 -0.92
N ARG A 284 -59.05 -18.48 0.36
CA ARG A 284 -59.73 -19.25 1.42
C ARG A 284 -61.19 -18.82 1.59
N GLU A 285 -61.49 -17.54 1.48
CA GLU A 285 -62.87 -17.02 1.50
C GLU A 285 -63.69 -17.43 0.27
N LEU A 286 -63.07 -17.46 -0.92
CA LEU A 286 -63.76 -17.92 -2.14
C LEU A 286 -64.04 -19.43 -2.10
N PHE A 287 -63.12 -20.23 -1.55
CA PHE A 287 -63.30 -21.66 -1.36
C PHE A 287 -64.39 -22.00 -0.33
N SER A 288 -64.47 -21.26 0.78
CA SER A 288 -65.55 -21.47 1.76
C SER A 288 -66.94 -21.16 1.18
N LYS A 289 -67.00 -20.27 0.18
CA LYS A 289 -68.18 -20.00 -0.64
C LYS A 289 -68.38 -20.97 -1.81
N GLN A 290 -67.54 -22.01 -1.92
CA GLN A 290 -67.56 -23.03 -2.99
C GLN A 290 -67.38 -22.45 -4.41
N GLN A 291 -66.72 -21.30 -4.55
CA GLN A 291 -66.56 -20.61 -5.84
C GLN A 291 -65.28 -21.02 -6.59
N ILE A 292 -64.33 -21.67 -5.91
CA ILE A 292 -63.07 -22.14 -6.49
C ILE A 292 -62.73 -23.55 -5.96
N PRO A 293 -61.92 -24.35 -6.70
CA PRO A 293 -61.39 -25.62 -6.20
C PRO A 293 -60.34 -25.42 -5.09
N ARG A 294 -59.88 -26.52 -4.47
CA ARG A 294 -58.89 -26.48 -3.38
C ARG A 294 -57.45 -26.24 -3.85
N ASP A 295 -57.08 -26.69 -5.05
CA ASP A 295 -55.70 -26.64 -5.58
C ASP A 295 -55.02 -25.26 -5.47
N PRO A 296 -55.69 -24.13 -5.77
CA PRO A 296 -55.13 -22.78 -5.58
C PRO A 296 -54.69 -22.46 -4.15
N ILE A 297 -55.40 -23.00 -3.13
CA ILE A 297 -55.07 -22.78 -1.72
C ILE A 297 -53.79 -23.50 -1.37
N ASP A 298 -53.66 -24.77 -1.79
CA ASP A 298 -52.49 -25.58 -1.47
C ASP A 298 -51.23 -24.98 -2.15
N GLN A 299 -51.36 -24.49 -3.38
CA GLN A 299 -50.27 -23.79 -4.08
C GLN A 299 -49.87 -22.46 -3.43
N LEU A 300 -50.84 -21.61 -3.08
CA LEU A 300 -50.56 -20.36 -2.37
C LEU A 300 -49.97 -20.59 -0.97
N THR A 301 -50.35 -21.69 -0.32
CA THR A 301 -49.75 -22.10 0.97
C THR A 301 -48.28 -22.47 0.79
N ALA A 302 -47.94 -23.29 -0.21
CA ALA A 302 -46.55 -23.63 -0.52
C ALA A 302 -45.71 -22.39 -0.88
N GLN A 303 -46.27 -21.47 -1.69
CA GLN A 303 -45.60 -20.21 -2.03
C GLN A 303 -45.38 -19.30 -0.81
N LEU A 304 -46.33 -19.26 0.13
CA LEU A 304 -46.18 -18.49 1.36
C LEU A 304 -45.06 -19.07 2.24
N GLU A 305 -45.00 -20.39 2.39
CA GLU A 305 -43.92 -21.06 3.14
C GLU A 305 -42.55 -20.77 2.52
N GLN A 306 -42.44 -20.83 1.19
CA GLN A 306 -41.22 -20.46 0.47
C GLN A 306 -40.86 -18.98 0.68
N ALA A 307 -41.83 -18.06 0.61
CA ALA A 307 -41.59 -16.64 0.85
C ALA A 307 -41.16 -16.37 2.31
N GLN A 308 -41.71 -17.09 3.28
CA GLN A 308 -41.29 -16.99 4.68
C GLN A 308 -39.87 -17.50 4.90
N LEU A 309 -39.46 -18.58 4.22
CA LEU A 309 -38.07 -19.04 4.23
C LEU A 309 -37.14 -17.95 3.67
N GLN A 310 -37.51 -17.34 2.55
CA GLN A 310 -36.76 -16.25 1.92
C GLN A 310 -36.59 -15.03 2.84
N VAL A 311 -37.61 -14.67 3.63
CA VAL A 311 -37.50 -13.61 4.64
C VAL A 311 -36.47 -13.95 5.72
N ARG A 312 -36.40 -15.21 6.16
CA ARG A 312 -35.40 -15.65 7.15
C ARG A 312 -33.99 -15.60 6.58
N GLU A 313 -33.81 -16.05 5.34
CA GLU A 313 -32.52 -16.03 4.64
C GLU A 313 -32.02 -14.60 4.41
N SER A 314 -32.88 -13.70 3.91
CA SER A 314 -32.53 -12.29 3.72
C SER A 314 -32.21 -11.57 5.04
N ALA A 315 -32.92 -11.87 6.14
CA ALA A 315 -32.58 -11.35 7.46
C ALA A 315 -31.21 -11.86 7.96
N GLN A 316 -30.85 -13.10 7.65
CA GLN A 316 -29.53 -13.64 7.93
C GLN A 316 -28.46 -12.98 7.06
N ALA A 317 -28.74 -12.70 5.78
CA ALA A 317 -27.83 -12.00 4.88
C ALA A 317 -27.51 -10.58 5.39
N VAL A 318 -28.54 -9.81 5.82
CA VAL A 318 -28.35 -8.52 6.49
C VAL A 318 -27.43 -8.68 7.70
N SER A 319 -27.71 -9.65 8.57
CA SER A 319 -26.89 -9.89 9.77
C SER A 319 -25.43 -10.22 9.44
N ARG A 320 -25.16 -10.89 8.32
CA ARG A 320 -23.79 -11.20 7.86
C ARG A 320 -23.12 -9.95 7.30
N ALA A 321 -23.76 -9.24 6.37
CA ALA A 321 -23.22 -8.02 5.78
C ALA A 321 -22.94 -6.95 6.85
N THR A 322 -23.86 -6.74 7.80
CA THR A 322 -23.68 -5.78 8.90
C THR A 322 -22.51 -6.15 9.81
N ARG A 323 -22.23 -7.45 10.02
CA ARG A 323 -21.05 -7.88 10.78
C ARG A 323 -19.75 -7.60 10.02
N THR A 324 -19.72 -7.81 8.71
CA THR A 324 -18.56 -7.46 7.87
C THR A 324 -18.28 -5.96 7.93
N LEU A 325 -19.32 -5.12 7.76
CA LEU A 325 -19.20 -3.67 7.90
C LEU A 325 -18.71 -3.28 9.30
N ALA A 326 -19.33 -3.83 10.36
CA ALA A 326 -18.93 -3.58 11.73
C ALA A 326 -17.46 -3.96 12.01
N GLN A 327 -16.96 -5.03 11.39
CA GLN A 327 -15.54 -5.42 11.51
C GLN A 327 -14.61 -4.41 10.86
N ILE A 328 -14.94 -3.92 9.65
CA ILE A 328 -14.18 -2.87 8.95
C ILE A 328 -14.13 -1.59 9.79
N LEU A 329 -15.27 -1.25 10.40
CA LEU A 329 -15.41 -0.09 11.28
C LEU A 329 -14.82 -0.33 12.68
N ASN A 330 -14.32 -1.52 13.02
CA ASN A 330 -13.85 -1.84 14.38
C ASN A 330 -14.93 -1.67 15.47
N VAL A 331 -16.19 -1.92 15.14
CA VAL A 331 -17.30 -1.95 16.11
C VAL A 331 -17.23 -3.25 16.92
N PRO A 332 -17.36 -3.21 18.26
CA PRO A 332 -17.34 -4.41 19.09
C PRO A 332 -18.37 -5.45 18.65
N ARG A 333 -18.01 -6.74 18.67
CA ARG A 333 -18.89 -7.84 18.22
C ARG A 333 -20.28 -7.82 18.86
N ALA A 334 -20.38 -7.43 20.12
CA ALA A 334 -21.66 -7.32 20.83
C ALA A 334 -22.59 -6.24 20.27
N GLN A 335 -22.03 -5.17 19.67
CA GLN A 335 -22.75 -4.04 19.09
C GLN A 335 -22.86 -4.13 17.56
N ALA A 336 -22.19 -5.09 16.92
CA ALA A 336 -22.12 -5.20 15.46
C ALA A 336 -23.50 -5.11 14.79
N LEU A 337 -24.49 -5.87 15.28
CA LEU A 337 -25.86 -5.88 14.73
C LEU A 337 -26.70 -4.63 15.03
N SER A 338 -26.22 -3.75 15.92
CA SER A 338 -26.86 -2.45 16.17
C SER A 338 -26.43 -1.38 15.16
N THR A 339 -25.37 -1.65 14.38
CA THR A 339 -24.90 -0.78 13.30
C THR A 339 -25.96 -0.72 12.21
N ARG A 340 -26.55 0.46 12.01
CA ARG A 340 -27.49 0.74 10.91
C ARG A 340 -26.85 1.70 9.93
N ILE A 341 -27.16 1.52 8.66
CA ILE A 341 -26.76 2.46 7.60
C ILE A 341 -27.96 3.30 7.17
N HIS A 342 -27.68 4.37 6.44
CA HIS A 342 -28.65 5.17 5.72
C HIS A 342 -28.09 5.55 4.36
N ASP A 343 -28.65 5.00 3.28
CA ASP A 343 -28.21 5.27 1.92
C ASP A 343 -29.39 5.54 0.98
N ARG A 344 -29.11 6.27 -0.10
CA ARG A 344 -30.02 6.43 -1.23
C ARG A 344 -29.41 5.73 -2.44
N ILE A 345 -29.89 4.51 -2.71
CA ILE A 345 -29.31 3.67 -3.77
C ILE A 345 -29.65 4.20 -5.17
N ARG A 346 -30.85 4.75 -5.37
CA ARG A 346 -31.26 5.32 -6.66
C ARG A 346 -30.65 6.72 -6.85
N ASP A 347 -29.64 6.79 -7.71
CA ASP A 347 -29.03 8.02 -8.23
C ASP A 347 -28.89 7.91 -9.75
N ASP A 348 -29.43 8.87 -10.50
CA ASP A 348 -29.45 8.91 -11.97
C ASP A 348 -28.59 10.04 -12.55
N ARG A 349 -27.72 10.64 -11.72
CA ARG A 349 -26.79 11.66 -12.17
C ARG A 349 -25.95 11.15 -13.34
N PRO A 350 -25.69 12.01 -14.34
CA PRO A 350 -24.79 11.66 -15.43
C PRO A 350 -23.35 11.56 -14.89
N LEU A 351 -22.46 11.00 -15.72
CA LEU A 351 -21.04 11.02 -15.44
C LEU A 351 -20.59 12.49 -15.24
N PRO A 352 -19.92 12.82 -14.12
CA PRO A 352 -19.68 14.22 -13.75
C PRO A 352 -18.73 14.95 -14.70
N GLN A 353 -17.84 14.21 -15.35
CA GLN A 353 -16.79 14.70 -16.25
C GLN A 353 -16.58 13.70 -17.39
N SER A 354 -15.89 14.10 -18.45
CA SER A 354 -15.50 13.18 -19.54
C SER A 354 -14.49 12.13 -19.06
N GLU A 355 -14.43 10.96 -19.73
CA GLU A 355 -13.46 9.89 -19.44
C GLU A 355 -12.01 10.43 -19.41
N GLU A 356 -11.65 11.27 -20.38
CA GLU A 356 -10.32 11.89 -20.49
C GLU A 356 -10.00 12.77 -19.26
N GLN A 357 -10.95 13.58 -18.79
CA GLN A 357 -10.78 14.41 -17.60
C GLN A 357 -10.68 13.59 -16.31
N LEU A 358 -11.40 12.45 -16.23
CA LEU A 358 -11.31 11.53 -15.10
C LEU A 358 -9.94 10.86 -15.05
N ILE A 359 -9.39 10.46 -16.20
CA ILE A 359 -8.03 9.94 -16.34
C ILE A 359 -7.01 10.99 -15.90
N ASP A 360 -7.12 12.23 -16.40
CA ASP A 360 -6.21 13.31 -16.02
C ASP A 360 -6.24 13.60 -14.51
N THR A 361 -7.44 13.57 -13.91
CA THR A 361 -7.62 13.73 -12.47
C THR A 361 -6.91 12.58 -11.74
N ALA A 362 -7.17 11.33 -12.13
CA ALA A 362 -6.56 10.15 -11.52
C ALA A 362 -5.03 10.18 -11.60
N MET A 363 -4.49 10.59 -12.75
CA MET A 363 -3.05 10.74 -12.96
C MET A 363 -2.41 11.77 -12.03
N GLN A 364 -3.16 12.73 -11.50
CA GLN A 364 -2.69 13.76 -10.58
C GLN A 364 -2.96 13.43 -9.11
N SER A 365 -4.12 12.84 -8.80
CA SER A 365 -4.59 12.65 -7.42
C SER A 365 -4.38 11.26 -6.86
N ARG A 366 -4.20 10.22 -7.68
CA ARG A 366 -4.14 8.85 -7.17
C ARG A 366 -2.96 8.66 -6.20
N PRO A 367 -3.23 8.15 -4.98
CA PRO A 367 -2.19 7.93 -3.97
C PRO A 367 -1.11 6.91 -4.35
N ASP A 368 -1.44 5.81 -5.04
CA ASP A 368 -0.47 4.82 -5.50
C ASP A 368 0.53 5.39 -6.52
N LEU A 369 0.05 6.17 -7.50
CA LEU A 369 0.91 6.91 -8.43
C LEU A 369 1.80 7.90 -7.71
N THR A 370 1.24 8.63 -6.74
CA THR A 370 2.01 9.58 -5.91
C THR A 370 3.11 8.86 -5.13
N ALA A 371 2.78 7.73 -4.50
CA ALA A 371 3.74 6.90 -3.78
C ALA A 371 4.84 6.38 -4.72
N MET A 372 4.48 5.94 -5.94
CA MET A 372 5.44 5.44 -6.91
C MET A 372 6.38 6.54 -7.44
N ARG A 373 5.87 7.76 -7.65
CA ARG A 373 6.67 8.94 -8.00
C ARG A 373 7.62 9.33 -6.86
N MET A 374 7.16 9.31 -5.62
CA MET A 374 8.02 9.53 -4.45
C MET A 374 9.10 8.44 -4.32
N GLY A 375 8.73 7.18 -4.62
CA GLY A 375 9.66 6.06 -4.72
C GLY A 375 10.75 6.27 -5.77
N LEU A 376 10.40 6.83 -6.94
CA LEU A 376 11.37 7.19 -7.97
C LEU A 376 12.35 8.28 -7.48
N HIS A 377 11.85 9.33 -6.81
CA HIS A 377 12.70 10.35 -6.20
C HIS A 377 13.63 9.78 -5.13
N ARG A 378 13.14 8.86 -4.29
CA ARG A 378 13.97 8.11 -3.33
C ARG A 378 15.08 7.34 -4.04
N SER A 379 14.76 6.56 -5.07
CA SER A 379 15.76 5.80 -5.85
C SER A 379 16.82 6.73 -6.48
N GLN A 380 16.43 7.92 -6.94
CA GLN A 380 17.38 8.92 -7.46
C GLN A 380 18.33 9.44 -6.36
N HIS A 381 17.82 9.67 -5.15
CA HIS A 381 18.65 10.04 -4.01
C HIS A 381 19.57 8.91 -3.54
N GLU A 382 19.16 7.65 -3.67
CA GLU A 382 20.01 6.48 -3.40
C GLU A 382 21.23 6.44 -4.33
N VAL A 383 21.09 6.82 -5.60
CA VAL A 383 22.23 6.98 -6.52
C VAL A 383 23.22 8.02 -5.99
N GLN A 384 22.72 9.15 -5.47
CA GLN A 384 23.58 10.19 -4.90
C GLN A 384 24.29 9.70 -3.64
N LEU A 385 23.59 8.97 -2.77
CA LEU A 385 24.17 8.33 -1.60
C LEU A 385 25.28 7.34 -2.00
N ALA A 386 25.00 6.43 -2.94
CA ALA A 386 25.98 5.46 -3.44
C ALA A 386 27.23 6.15 -4.02
N LYS A 387 27.06 7.30 -4.69
CA LYS A 387 28.17 8.14 -5.16
C LYS A 387 28.98 8.75 -4.02
N ARG A 388 28.33 9.18 -2.91
CA ARG A 388 29.03 9.71 -1.72
C ARG A 388 29.78 8.61 -0.96
N GLU A 389 29.31 7.38 -1.04
CA GLU A 389 29.94 6.20 -0.46
C GLU A 389 31.20 5.72 -1.20
N ARG A 390 31.52 6.32 -2.36
CA ARG A 390 32.77 6.05 -3.09
C ARG A 390 34.02 6.25 -2.25
N LEU A 391 34.00 7.24 -1.36
CA LEU A 391 35.12 7.57 -0.47
C LEU A 391 34.81 7.01 0.91
N SER A 392 35.67 6.17 1.48
CA SER A 392 35.54 5.72 2.88
C SER A 392 35.68 6.89 3.87
N ASP A 393 35.30 6.67 5.13
CA ASP A 393 35.31 7.73 6.15
C ASP A 393 36.73 8.10 6.57
N PHE A 394 36.93 9.38 6.90
CA PHE A 394 38.19 9.88 7.43
C PHE A 394 38.17 9.77 8.95
N PHE A 395 39.32 9.48 9.56
CA PHE A 395 39.41 9.34 11.02
C PHE A 395 40.49 10.26 11.58
N LEU A 396 40.14 10.99 12.62
CA LEU A 396 41.08 11.74 13.44
C LEU A 396 41.40 10.90 14.68
N LEU A 397 42.63 10.39 14.76
CA LEU A 397 43.18 9.78 15.95
C LEU A 397 43.72 10.89 16.86
N TYR A 398 43.25 10.93 18.09
CA TYR A 398 43.83 11.73 19.16
C TYR A 398 44.24 10.80 20.29
N GLN A 399 45.54 10.79 20.58
CA GLN A 399 46.17 9.99 21.61
C GLN A 399 46.67 10.94 22.69
N PRO A 400 45.81 11.35 23.64
CA PRO A 400 46.16 12.35 24.65
C PRO A 400 47.26 11.89 25.60
N TYR A 401 47.46 10.59 25.75
CA TYR A 401 48.37 10.03 26.74
C TYR A 401 48.99 8.73 26.28
N THR A 402 50.32 8.71 26.30
CA THR A 402 51.18 7.54 26.15
C THR A 402 52.19 7.53 27.27
N LEU A 403 52.29 6.41 27.98
CA LEU A 403 53.36 6.15 28.95
C LEU A 403 54.32 5.10 28.39
N GLN A 404 55.61 5.42 28.31
CA GLN A 404 56.66 4.47 27.94
C GLN A 404 57.39 3.99 29.19
N ASP A 405 57.24 2.72 29.54
CA ASP A 405 57.85 2.14 30.74
C ASP A 405 59.33 1.84 30.52
N ASN A 406 60.17 2.71 31.06
CA ASN A 406 61.62 2.60 30.95
C ASN A 406 62.28 1.92 32.16
N ARG A 407 61.48 1.46 33.13
CA ARG A 407 62.00 0.78 34.33
C ARG A 407 62.89 -0.43 34.00
N PRO A 408 62.58 -1.29 33.00
CA PRO A 408 63.46 -2.39 32.60
C PRO A 408 64.86 -1.97 32.13
N PHE A 409 65.05 -0.71 31.74
CA PHE A 409 66.33 -0.14 31.28
C PHE A 409 67.02 0.74 32.34
N GLY A 410 66.40 0.92 33.51
CA GLY A 410 66.88 1.76 34.59
C GLY A 410 66.77 3.27 34.31
N LEU A 411 65.80 3.69 33.50
CA LEU A 411 65.55 5.11 33.17
C LEU A 411 64.17 5.55 33.66
N LYS A 412 63.94 6.87 33.74
CA LYS A 412 62.61 7.44 34.02
C LYS A 412 61.67 7.24 32.83
N SER A 413 60.41 6.94 33.11
CA SER A 413 59.35 6.73 32.12
C SER A 413 58.77 8.07 31.65
N PRO A 414 58.90 8.46 30.38
CA PRO A 414 58.30 9.69 29.85
C PRO A 414 56.82 9.49 29.51
N THR A 415 56.12 10.62 29.38
CA THR A 415 54.77 10.68 28.80
C THR A 415 54.76 11.51 27.53
N SER A 416 53.86 11.18 26.60
CA SER A 416 53.72 11.91 25.33
C SER A 416 52.28 11.88 24.83
N TRP A 417 52.01 12.63 23.75
CA TRP A 417 50.73 12.67 23.05
C TRP A 417 50.96 12.59 21.55
N ALA A 418 49.95 12.14 20.81
CA ALA A 418 49.98 12.07 19.36
C ALA A 418 48.64 12.47 18.72
N VAL A 419 48.71 12.94 17.47
CA VAL A 419 47.56 13.19 16.63
C VAL A 419 47.82 12.60 15.25
N GLY A 420 46.85 11.88 14.71
CA GLY A 420 46.94 11.22 13.41
C GLY A 420 45.70 11.48 12.57
N LEU A 421 45.88 11.64 11.26
CA LEU A 421 44.77 11.68 10.31
C LEU A 421 44.85 10.45 9.41
N THR A 422 43.80 9.65 9.41
CA THR A 422 43.66 8.48 8.53
C THR A 422 42.71 8.82 7.40
N ALA A 423 43.23 8.78 6.18
CA ALA A 423 42.48 9.01 4.94
C ALA A 423 42.53 7.74 4.07
N PRO A 424 41.41 7.00 3.94
CA PRO A 424 41.39 5.82 3.08
C PRO A 424 41.42 6.20 1.60
N MET A 425 42.31 5.56 0.84
CA MET A 425 42.50 5.83 -0.60
C MET A 425 41.67 4.85 -1.45
N PRO A 426 40.67 5.34 -2.21
CA PRO A 426 39.75 4.50 -2.98
C PRO A 426 40.36 4.08 -4.34
N ILE A 427 41.44 3.30 -4.32
CA ILE A 427 42.16 2.93 -5.54
C ILE A 427 41.38 1.88 -6.35
N TYR A 428 40.94 0.80 -5.70
CA TYR A 428 40.30 -0.35 -6.36
C TYR A 428 38.78 -0.41 -6.18
N ASN A 429 38.31 -0.13 -4.96
CA ASN A 429 36.89 -0.11 -4.64
C ASN A 429 36.42 1.34 -4.47
N ARG A 430 35.60 1.77 -5.42
CA ARG A 430 34.97 3.09 -5.49
C ARG A 430 33.46 3.00 -5.37
N ASN A 431 32.97 1.91 -4.77
CA ASN A 431 31.55 1.59 -4.68
C ASN A 431 30.87 1.39 -6.06
N GLN A 432 31.65 1.08 -7.11
CA GLN A 432 31.15 1.08 -8.50
C GLN A 432 29.96 0.15 -8.73
N GLY A 433 29.95 -1.05 -8.14
CA GLY A 433 28.84 -1.99 -8.30
C GLY A 433 27.55 -1.54 -7.61
N ASN A 434 27.65 -0.88 -6.45
CA ASN A 434 26.47 -0.34 -5.76
C ASN A 434 25.92 0.90 -6.47
N ILE A 435 26.78 1.71 -7.09
CA ILE A 435 26.38 2.84 -7.94
C ILE A 435 25.62 2.35 -9.16
N GLU A 436 26.14 1.36 -9.89
CA GLU A 436 25.44 0.81 -11.05
C GLU A 436 24.12 0.15 -10.65
N ARG A 437 24.09 -0.61 -9.54
CA ARG A 437 22.84 -1.16 -9.00
C ARG A 437 21.80 -0.07 -8.72
N ALA A 438 22.20 1.03 -8.08
CA ALA A 438 21.29 2.12 -7.77
C ALA A 438 20.75 2.81 -9.04
N LYS A 439 21.57 2.96 -10.08
CA LYS A 439 21.10 3.49 -11.38
C LYS A 439 20.08 2.57 -12.04
N ILE A 440 20.37 1.26 -12.07
CA ILE A 440 19.44 0.26 -12.62
C ILE A 440 18.13 0.27 -11.82
N ASN A 441 18.19 0.43 -10.50
CA ASN A 441 17.01 0.55 -9.65
C ASN A 441 16.14 1.75 -10.07
N VAL A 442 16.72 2.92 -10.35
CA VAL A 442 15.98 4.08 -10.87
C VAL A 442 15.25 3.72 -12.17
N THR A 443 15.94 3.06 -13.11
CA THR A 443 15.32 2.69 -14.38
C THR A 443 14.21 1.66 -14.21
N GLN A 444 14.41 0.67 -13.33
CA GLN A 444 13.37 -0.29 -12.97
C GLN A 444 12.14 0.40 -12.39
N THR A 445 12.34 1.31 -11.43
CA THR A 445 11.26 2.11 -10.81
C THR A 445 10.55 2.97 -11.86
N GLN A 446 11.26 3.53 -12.84
CA GLN A 446 10.66 4.29 -13.93
C GLN A 446 9.76 3.44 -14.83
N VAL A 447 10.19 2.22 -15.18
CA VAL A 447 9.36 1.29 -15.98
C VAL A 447 8.12 0.85 -15.20
N GLN A 448 8.27 0.57 -13.90
CA GLN A 448 7.14 0.24 -13.03
C GLN A 448 6.16 1.41 -12.90
N LEU A 449 6.64 2.66 -12.85
CA LEU A 449 5.77 3.84 -12.88
C LEU A 449 4.98 3.90 -14.19
N MET A 450 5.63 3.72 -15.34
CA MET A 450 4.95 3.70 -16.64
C MET A 450 3.90 2.58 -16.75
N GLN A 451 4.18 1.41 -16.15
CA GLN A 451 3.21 0.33 -16.07
C GLN A 451 2.00 0.73 -15.22
N LEU A 452 2.24 1.30 -14.03
CA LEU A 452 1.18 1.76 -13.15
C LEU A 452 0.35 2.87 -13.79
N GLU A 453 0.97 3.82 -14.48
CA GLU A 453 0.28 4.89 -15.21
C GLU A 453 -0.69 4.33 -16.27
N ARG A 454 -0.28 3.30 -17.02
CA ARG A 454 -1.18 2.62 -17.98
C ARG A 454 -2.30 1.87 -17.28
N GLN A 455 -1.97 1.14 -16.21
CA GLN A 455 -2.97 0.42 -15.43
C GLN A 455 -4.03 1.37 -14.86
N VAL A 456 -3.64 2.54 -14.35
CA VAL A 456 -4.57 3.57 -13.88
C VAL A 456 -5.47 4.08 -14.99
N GLN A 457 -4.92 4.34 -16.18
CA GLN A 457 -5.72 4.77 -17.33
C GLN A 457 -6.78 3.72 -17.68
N ASP A 458 -6.39 2.44 -17.74
CA ASP A 458 -7.28 1.34 -18.05
C ASP A 458 -8.36 1.15 -16.96
N GLU A 459 -7.98 1.19 -15.68
CA GLU A 459 -8.91 1.08 -14.54
C GLU A 459 -9.95 2.20 -14.52
N VAL A 460 -9.54 3.45 -14.76
CA VAL A 460 -10.47 4.59 -14.79
C VAL A 460 -11.40 4.51 -15.99
N ALA A 461 -10.87 4.14 -17.17
CA ALA A 461 -11.67 3.98 -18.37
C ALA A 461 -12.69 2.83 -18.22
N GLU A 462 -12.32 1.72 -17.59
CA GLU A 462 -13.21 0.62 -17.26
C GLU A 462 -14.30 1.05 -16.26
N ALA A 463 -13.94 1.72 -15.17
CA ALA A 463 -14.89 2.21 -14.18
C ALA A 463 -15.88 3.23 -14.77
N ALA A 464 -15.40 4.14 -15.65
CA ALA A 464 -16.24 5.11 -16.33
C ALA A 464 -17.24 4.43 -17.29
N ARG A 465 -16.79 3.42 -18.06
CA ARG A 465 -17.68 2.65 -18.92
C ARG A 465 -18.70 1.85 -18.12
N GLU A 466 -18.29 1.18 -17.05
CA GLU A 466 -19.19 0.43 -16.18
C GLU A 466 -20.22 1.33 -15.50
N PHE A 467 -19.83 2.55 -15.09
CA PHE A 467 -20.77 3.57 -14.62
C PHE A 467 -21.85 3.88 -15.67
N VAL A 468 -21.46 4.16 -16.91
CA VAL A 468 -22.41 4.51 -17.98
C VAL A 468 -23.31 3.33 -18.32
N LEU A 469 -22.75 2.13 -18.50
CA LEU A 469 -23.51 0.93 -18.83
C LEU A 469 -24.49 0.54 -17.73
N SER A 470 -24.06 0.56 -16.46
CA SER A 470 -24.95 0.26 -15.33
C SER A 470 -26.06 1.30 -15.17
N ARG A 471 -25.74 2.58 -15.46
CA ARG A 471 -26.72 3.68 -15.47
C ARG A 471 -27.79 3.48 -16.51
N ASP A 472 -27.38 3.25 -17.76
CA ASP A 472 -28.30 3.12 -18.88
C ASP A 472 -29.16 1.85 -18.72
N ALA A 473 -28.58 0.75 -18.23
CA ALA A 473 -29.31 -0.48 -17.93
C ALA A 473 -30.40 -0.28 -16.87
N PHE A 474 -30.11 0.38 -15.74
CA PHE A 474 -31.15 0.59 -14.73
C PHE A 474 -32.24 1.55 -15.23
N LEU A 475 -31.89 2.57 -16.00
CA LEU A 475 -32.85 3.52 -16.58
C LEU A 475 -33.75 2.88 -17.63
N GLU A 476 -33.22 1.99 -18.46
CA GLU A 476 -33.99 1.21 -19.43
C GLU A 476 -35.00 0.30 -18.70
N ILE A 477 -34.55 -0.40 -17.66
CA ILE A 477 -35.44 -1.24 -16.86
C ILE A 477 -36.52 -0.40 -16.17
N GLU A 478 -36.15 0.73 -15.56
CA GLU A 478 -37.05 1.66 -14.85
C GLU A 478 -38.13 2.24 -15.79
N ARG A 479 -37.74 2.67 -16.99
CA ARG A 479 -38.59 3.48 -17.87
C ARG A 479 -39.37 2.66 -18.90
N GLU A 480 -38.83 1.52 -19.33
CA GLU A 480 -39.41 0.74 -20.44
C GLU A 480 -39.93 -0.61 -19.96
N ILE A 481 -39.07 -1.42 -19.33
CA ILE A 481 -39.36 -2.82 -19.01
C ILE A 481 -40.37 -2.93 -17.88
N LEU A 482 -40.18 -2.20 -16.78
CA LEU A 482 -41.07 -2.25 -15.62
C LEU A 482 -42.50 -1.80 -15.93
N PRO A 483 -42.74 -0.64 -16.59
CA PRO A 483 -44.10 -0.24 -16.96
C PRO A 483 -44.77 -1.22 -17.93
N ALA A 484 -44.01 -1.79 -18.88
CA ALA A 484 -44.55 -2.79 -19.80
C ALA A 484 -44.96 -4.07 -19.08
N SER A 485 -44.11 -4.59 -18.19
CA SER A 485 -44.39 -5.77 -17.37
C SER A 485 -45.57 -5.52 -16.42
N ARG A 486 -45.69 -4.31 -15.85
CA ARG A 486 -46.82 -3.92 -15.01
C ARG A 486 -48.16 -3.98 -15.75
N ARG A 487 -48.19 -3.52 -17.00
CA ARG A 487 -49.41 -3.60 -17.84
C ARG A 487 -49.85 -5.05 -18.08
N VAL A 488 -48.90 -5.98 -18.24
CA VAL A 488 -49.19 -7.41 -18.40
C VAL A 488 -49.78 -7.98 -17.11
N LEU A 489 -49.18 -7.66 -15.96
CA LEU A 489 -49.70 -8.05 -14.64
C LEU A 489 -51.11 -7.51 -14.38
N ASP A 490 -51.35 -6.22 -14.63
CA ASP A 490 -52.65 -5.58 -14.43
C ASP A 490 -53.72 -6.18 -15.36
N ALA A 491 -53.36 -6.54 -16.59
CA ALA A 491 -54.26 -7.23 -17.52
C ALA A 491 -54.58 -8.66 -17.05
N ALA A 492 -53.58 -9.41 -16.57
CA ALA A 492 -53.79 -10.74 -16.00
C ALA A 492 -54.69 -10.69 -14.76
N TRP A 493 -54.49 -9.69 -13.89
CA TRP A 493 -55.33 -9.45 -12.72
C TRP A 493 -56.79 -9.18 -13.10
N LYS A 494 -57.03 -8.31 -14.08
CA LYS A 494 -58.39 -8.02 -14.59
C LYS A 494 -59.08 -9.28 -15.15
N ARG A 495 -58.35 -10.11 -15.91
CA ARG A 495 -58.90 -11.38 -16.45
C ARG A 495 -59.21 -12.39 -15.36
N TYR A 496 -58.36 -12.47 -14.33
CA TYR A 496 -58.59 -13.33 -13.17
C TYR A 496 -59.85 -12.92 -12.40
N ILE A 497 -60.01 -11.64 -12.04
CA ILE A 497 -61.23 -11.16 -11.37
C ILE A 497 -62.47 -11.35 -12.26
N GLY A 498 -62.32 -11.14 -13.58
CA GLY A 498 -63.39 -11.34 -14.55
C GLY A 498 -63.72 -12.81 -14.84
N GLY A 499 -63.06 -13.77 -14.18
CA GLY A 499 -63.30 -15.21 -14.34
C GLY A 499 -62.90 -15.78 -15.70
N SER A 500 -62.18 -15.01 -16.53
CA SER A 500 -61.80 -15.41 -17.89
C SER A 500 -60.50 -16.24 -17.92
N ASN A 501 -59.64 -16.11 -16.92
CA ASN A 501 -58.37 -16.82 -16.79
C ASN A 501 -58.26 -17.50 -15.42
N THR A 502 -57.43 -18.53 -15.34
CA THR A 502 -57.16 -19.23 -14.08
C THR A 502 -56.25 -18.41 -13.16
N ILE A 503 -56.29 -18.68 -11.85
CA ILE A 503 -55.34 -18.12 -10.87
C ILE A 503 -53.89 -18.43 -11.23
N LEU A 504 -53.64 -19.59 -11.85
CA LEU A 504 -52.32 -20.02 -12.29
C LEU A 504 -51.71 -19.02 -13.27
N GLU A 505 -52.47 -18.59 -14.28
CA GLU A 505 -52.01 -17.62 -15.27
C GLU A 505 -51.74 -16.24 -14.66
N PHE A 506 -52.51 -15.85 -13.64
CA PHE A 506 -52.21 -14.63 -12.87
C PHE A 506 -50.93 -14.79 -12.04
N LEU A 507 -50.72 -15.94 -11.41
CA LEU A 507 -49.50 -16.23 -10.65
C LEU A 507 -48.26 -16.26 -11.54
N ASP A 508 -48.37 -16.79 -12.76
CA ASP A 508 -47.29 -16.77 -13.76
C ASP A 508 -46.98 -15.34 -14.20
N ALA A 509 -47.98 -14.54 -14.58
CA ALA A 509 -47.78 -13.12 -14.92
C ALA A 509 -47.18 -12.30 -13.76
N ARG A 510 -47.56 -12.64 -12.52
CA ARG A 510 -46.97 -12.02 -11.32
C ARG A 510 -45.53 -12.44 -11.10
N LYS A 511 -45.19 -13.71 -11.30
CA LYS A 511 -43.82 -14.21 -11.23
C LYS A 511 -42.93 -13.49 -12.26
N ASP A 512 -43.39 -13.38 -13.50
CA ASP A 512 -42.66 -12.67 -14.57
C ASP A 512 -42.46 -11.19 -14.22
N TYR A 513 -43.47 -10.53 -13.66
CA TYR A 513 -43.32 -9.15 -13.19
C TYR A 513 -42.29 -9.01 -12.08
N ASN A 514 -42.34 -9.88 -11.07
CA ASN A 514 -41.40 -9.82 -9.95
C ASN A 514 -39.95 -10.04 -10.43
N GLU A 515 -39.72 -10.91 -11.42
CA GLU A 515 -38.42 -11.11 -12.05
C GLU A 515 -37.88 -9.80 -12.63
N ARG A 516 -38.72 -8.98 -13.28
CA ARG A 516 -38.30 -7.67 -13.80
C ARG A 516 -37.97 -6.65 -12.72
N VAL A 517 -38.70 -6.66 -11.61
CA VAL A 517 -38.36 -5.79 -10.47
C VAL A 517 -37.03 -6.25 -9.86
N ARG A 518 -36.74 -7.55 -9.88
CA ARG A 518 -35.46 -8.09 -9.41
C ARG A 518 -34.30 -7.58 -10.24
N ASP A 519 -34.42 -7.67 -11.55
CA ASP A 519 -33.43 -7.14 -12.49
C ASP A 519 -33.19 -5.65 -12.24
N TYR A 520 -34.26 -4.89 -11.99
CA TYR A 520 -34.16 -3.48 -11.61
C TYR A 520 -33.35 -3.25 -10.33
N ARG A 521 -33.64 -4.00 -9.26
CA ARG A 521 -32.91 -3.91 -7.99
C ARG A 521 -31.44 -4.23 -8.17
N ASP A 522 -31.15 -5.32 -8.88
CA ASP A 522 -29.78 -5.77 -9.09
C ASP A 522 -29.02 -4.75 -9.97
N ALA A 523 -29.69 -4.13 -10.95
CA ALA A 523 -29.15 -3.02 -11.75
C ALA A 523 -28.90 -1.74 -10.91
N LEU A 524 -29.82 -1.39 -9.99
CA LEU A 524 -29.63 -0.27 -9.06
C LEU A 524 -28.41 -0.46 -8.15
N VAL A 525 -28.28 -1.65 -7.55
CA VAL A 525 -27.13 -1.99 -6.69
C VAL A 525 -25.84 -1.98 -7.50
N ARG A 526 -25.86 -2.55 -8.71
CA ARG A 526 -24.73 -2.53 -9.64
C ARG A 526 -24.31 -1.10 -9.99
N HIS A 527 -25.27 -0.23 -10.30
CA HIS A 527 -24.97 1.17 -10.57
C HIS A 527 -24.37 1.86 -9.34
N ARG A 528 -24.97 1.68 -8.16
CA ARG A 528 -24.44 2.26 -6.91
C ARG A 528 -23.00 1.79 -6.61
N ARG A 529 -22.65 0.53 -6.88
CA ARG A 529 -21.26 0.05 -6.80
C ARG A 529 -20.36 0.75 -7.82
N ALA A 530 -20.76 0.78 -9.10
CA ALA A 530 -19.99 1.44 -10.15
C ALA A 530 -19.72 2.94 -9.86
N MET A 531 -20.66 3.64 -9.20
CA MET A 531 -20.44 5.02 -8.72
C MET A 531 -19.30 5.12 -7.71
N LEU A 532 -19.24 4.20 -6.76
CA LEU A 532 -18.25 4.18 -5.70
C LEU A 532 -16.90 3.65 -6.21
N ASP A 533 -16.92 2.65 -7.09
CA ASP A 533 -15.74 2.13 -7.78
C ASP A 533 -15.09 3.22 -8.65
N LEU A 534 -15.88 4.10 -9.26
CA LEU A 534 -15.36 5.25 -10.00
C LEU A 534 -14.62 6.22 -9.06
N ASN A 535 -15.13 6.48 -7.86
CA ASN A 535 -14.44 7.31 -6.87
C ASN A 535 -13.07 6.70 -6.48
N THR A 536 -12.98 5.38 -6.32
CA THR A 536 -11.74 4.70 -5.92
C THR A 536 -10.76 4.55 -7.08
N ALA A 537 -11.25 4.32 -8.30
CA ALA A 537 -10.45 4.29 -9.52
C ALA A 537 -9.80 5.65 -9.82
N VAL A 538 -10.54 6.76 -9.66
CA VAL A 538 -10.00 8.12 -9.80
C VAL A 538 -9.16 8.53 -8.58
N GLY A 539 -9.43 7.94 -7.41
CA GLY A 539 -8.78 8.31 -6.16
C GLY A 539 -9.28 9.64 -5.58
N ALA A 540 -10.48 10.06 -5.95
CA ALA A 540 -11.13 11.27 -5.48
C ALA A 540 -12.65 11.05 -5.32
N ARG A 541 -13.26 11.70 -4.32
CA ARG A 541 -14.71 11.63 -4.10
C ARG A 541 -15.42 12.59 -5.05
N LEU A 542 -15.84 12.08 -6.20
CA LEU A 542 -16.61 12.80 -7.23
C LEU A 542 -18.11 12.65 -7.02
N LEU A 543 -18.51 11.49 -6.50
CA LEU A 543 -19.90 11.06 -6.32
C LEU A 543 -20.21 10.80 -4.84
N PRO A 544 -21.48 10.97 -4.41
CA PRO A 544 -21.88 10.97 -3.01
C PRO A 544 -21.78 9.60 -2.31
#